data_AF-A0A6V8Q7Z1-F1
#
_entry.id   AF-A0A6V8Q7Z1-F1
#
_cell.length_a   1.000
_cell.length_b   1.000
_cell.length_c   1.000
_cell.angle_alpha   90.00
_cell.angle_beta   90.00
_cell.angle_gamma   90.00
#
_symmetry.space_group_name_H-M   'P 1'
#
loop_
_entity.id
_entity.type
_entity.pdbx_description
1 polymer ?
#
loop_
_entity_poly.entity_id
_entity_poly.type
_entity_poly.pdbx_seq_one_letter_code
_entity_poly.pdbx_strand_id
1 'polypeptide(L)' 'MHINRKPGEIMEVDWAGQYAHIVSTDTGELINVSVFVAALSYSGYVYVEGFLSQNQR' A
#
# COMPACT_ATOMS: atom_id res chain seq x y z
N MET A 1 6.08 -19.38 -18.95
CA MET A 1 6.93 -19.68 -17.78
C MET A 1 6.00 -19.93 -16.60
N HIS A 2 5.89 -21.18 -16.11
CA HIS A 2 5.09 -21.46 -14.92
C HIS A 2 5.95 -21.15 -13.69
N ILE A 3 5.54 -20.16 -12.90
CA ILE A 3 6.23 -19.80 -11.66
C ILE A 3 5.53 -20.54 -10.53
N ASN A 4 6.24 -21.49 -9.91
CA ASN A 4 5.71 -22.22 -8.77
C ASN A 4 5.66 -21.28 -7.56
N ARG A 5 4.45 -21.01 -7.07
CA ARG A 5 4.21 -20.26 -5.83
C ARG A 5 3.28 -21.09 -4.95
N LYS A 6 3.41 -21.01 -3.63
CA LYS A 6 2.47 -21.61 -2.68
C LYS A 6 1.60 -20.49 -2.07
N PRO A 7 0.28 -20.68 -1.94
CA PRO A 7 -0.58 -19.70 -1.29
C PRO A 7 -0.08 -19.37 0.13
N GLY A 8 0.01 -18.08 0.45
CA GLY A 8 0.37 -17.61 1.80
C GLY A 8 1.84 -17.75 2.19
N GLU A 9 2.73 -18.25 1.32
CA GLU A 9 4.15 -18.42 1.63
C GLU A 9 4.97 -17.15 1.39
N ILE A 10 4.64 -16.41 0.33
CA ILE A 10 5.37 -15.19 -0.06
C ILE A 10 4.38 -14.04 -0.20
N MET A 11 4.70 -12.93 0.47
CA MET A 11 4.05 -11.63 0.34
C MET A 11 5.07 -10.62 -0.16
N GLU A 12 4.70 -9.88 -1.21
CA GLU A 12 5.50 -8.80 -1.77
C GLU A 12 4.97 -7.48 -1.22
N VAL A 13 5.86 -6.62 -0.71
CA VAL A 13 5.48 -5.35 -0.06
C VAL A 13 6.24 -4.19 -0.69
N ASP A 14 5.56 -3.06 -0.86
CA ASP A 14 6.17 -1.83 -1.35
C ASP A 14 5.38 -0.59 -0.88
N TRP A 15 5.99 0.57 -1.07
CA TRP A 15 5.34 1.87 -0.96
C TRP A 15 5.09 2.44 -2.35
N ALA A 16 3.92 3.03 -2.57
CA ALA A 16 3.68 3.80 -3.78
C ALA A 16 4.65 5.00 -3.83
N GLY A 17 5.37 5.13 -4.94
CA GLY A 17 6.38 6.19 -5.10
C GLY A 17 5.80 7.60 -5.18
N GLN A 18 4.53 7.75 -5.53
CA GLN A 18 3.80 9.02 -5.51
C GLN A 18 2.85 9.05 -4.30
N TYR A 19 2.75 10.22 -3.67
CA TYR A 19 1.75 10.46 -2.63
C TYR A 19 0.34 10.48 -3.24
N ALA A 20 -0.59 9.85 -2.55
CA ALA A 20 -2.01 10.14 -2.70
C ALA A 20 -2.36 11.36 -1.84
N HIS A 21 -3.58 11.89 -2.00
CA HIS A 21 -4.05 13.03 -1.21
C HIS A 21 -5.43 12.77 -0.64
N ILE A 22 -5.61 13.19 0.62
CA ILE A 22 -6.93 13.40 1.22
C ILE A 22 -7.13 14.91 1.43
N VAL A 23 -8.37 15.34 1.53
CA VAL A 23 -8.72 16.74 1.78
C VAL A 23 -9.12 16.89 3.25
N SER A 24 -8.49 17.83 3.95
CA SER A 24 -8.91 18.25 5.29
C SER A 24 -10.32 18.82 5.23
N THR A 25 -11.24 18.28 6.04
CA THR A 25 -12.62 18.79 6.08
C THR A 25 -12.73 20.16 6.74
N ASP A 26 -11.76 20.51 7.57
CA ASP A 26 -11.79 21.74 8.37
C ASP A 26 -11.14 22.92 7.64
N THR A 27 -10.09 22.66 6.83
CA THR A 27 -9.28 23.69 6.17
C THR A 27 -9.34 23.65 4.65
N GLY A 28 -9.77 22.53 4.07
CA GLY A 28 -9.74 22.29 2.61
C GLY A 28 -8.34 21.98 2.06
N GLU A 29 -7.32 21.86 2.92
CA GLU A 29 -5.95 21.58 2.50
C GLU A 29 -5.78 20.13 2.02
N LEU A 30 -4.87 19.93 1.05
CA LEU A 30 -4.45 18.61 0.61
C LEU A 30 -3.39 18.05 1.58
N ILE A 31 -3.68 16.91 2.16
CA ILE A 31 -2.78 16.18 3.05
C ILE A 31 -2.17 15.02 2.26
N ASN A 32 -0.84 14.94 2.23
CA ASN A 32 -0.12 13.84 1.59
C ASN A 32 -0.33 12.54 2.35
N VAL A 33 -0.59 11.47 1.60
CA VAL A 33 -0.78 10.11 2.11
C VAL A 33 0.16 9.17 1.37
N SER A 34 1.03 8.49 2.11
CA SER A 34 1.82 7.38 1.59
C SER A 34 0.93 6.14 1.50
N VAL A 35 0.99 5.43 0.38
CA VAL A 35 0.20 4.21 0.20
C VAL A 35 1.10 3.00 0.36
N PHE A 36 0.84 2.18 1.37
CA PHE A 36 1.45 0.87 1.55
C PHE A 36 0.66 -0.17 0.77
N VAL A 37 1.36 -1.08 0.11
CA VAL A 37 0.75 -2.16 -0.67
C VAL A 37 1.40 -3.48 -0.28
N ALA A 38 0.58 -4.49 -0.01
CA ALA A 38 1.02 -5.87 0.21
C ALA A 38 0.24 -6.81 -0.72
N ALA A 39 0.95 -7.61 -1.52
CA ALA A 39 0.36 -8.52 -2.49
C ALA A 39 0.76 -9.98 -2.21
N LEU A 40 -0.23 -10.87 -2.22
CA LEU A 40 0.01 -12.31 -2.21
C LEU A 40 0.43 -12.76 -3.61
N SER A 41 1.70 -13.11 -3.75
CA SER A 41 2.30 -13.46 -5.06
C SER A 41 1.60 -14.62 -5.79
N TYR A 42 0.93 -15.53 -5.05
CA TYR A 42 0.19 -16.66 -5.62
C TYR A 42 -1.11 -16.23 -6.31
N SER A 43 -1.94 -15.44 -5.63
CA SER A 43 -3.29 -15.07 -6.08
C SER A 43 -3.38 -13.68 -6.70
N GLY A 44 -2.37 -12.84 -6.50
CA GLY A 44 -2.43 -11.42 -6.81
C GLY A 44 -3.41 -10.65 -5.90
N TYR A 45 -3.85 -11.23 -4.78
CA TYR A 45 -4.74 -10.55 -3.85
C TYR A 45 -3.95 -9.47 -3.08
N VAL A 46 -4.50 -8.26 -3.03
CA VAL A 46 -3.78 -7.08 -2.55
C VAL A 46 -4.48 -6.48 -1.34
N TYR A 47 -3.68 -6.14 -0.33
CA TYR A 47 -4.04 -5.25 0.76
C TYR A 47 -3.40 -3.89 0.53
N VAL A 48 -4.17 -2.82 0.74
CA VAL A 48 -3.72 -1.44 0.54
C VAL A 48 -4.17 -0.59 1.73
N GLU A 49 -3.24 0.18 2.28
CA GLU A 49 -3.52 1.11 3.38
C GLU A 49 -2.79 2.44 3.18
N GLY A 50 -3.49 3.54 3.48
CA GLY A 50 -2.96 4.89 3.42
C GLY A 50 -2.47 5.38 4.78
N PHE A 51 -1.26 5.93 4.83
CA PHE A 51 -0.64 6.45 6.03
C PHE A 51 -0.30 7.93 5.90
N LEU A 52 -0.56 8.71 6.94
CA LEU A 52 -0.18 10.13 7.01
C LEU A 52 1.33 10.33 7.23
N SER A 53 2.03 9.27 7.69
CA SER A 53 3.49 9.25 7.79
C SER A 53 4.01 7.82 7.64
N GLN A 54 5.18 7.65 7.02
CA GLN A 54 5.84 6.32 6.90
C GLN A 54 6.47 5.83 8.21
N ASN A 55 6.45 6.65 9.26
CA ASN A 55 6.93 6.26 10.58
C ASN A 55 5.81 5.54 11.34
N GLN A 56 5.81 4.21 11.30
CA GLN A 56 5.07 3.38 12.26
C GLN A 56 5.92 3.24 13.53
N ARG A 57 5.34 3.60 14.69
CA ARG A 57 5.90 3.35 16.01
C ARG A 57 5.27 2.12 16.63
#